data_AF-A0AAE0AA39-F1
#
_entry.id   AF-A0AAE0AA39-F1
#
_cell.length_a   1.000
_cell.length_b   1.000
_cell.length_c   1.000
_cell.angle_alpha   90.00
_cell.angle_beta   90.00
_cell.angle_gamma   90.00
#
_symmetry.space_group_name_H-M   'P 1'
#
loop_
_entity.id
_entity.type
_entity.pdbx_description
1 polymer ?
#
loop_
_entity_poly.entity_id
_entity_poly.type
_entity_poly.pdbx_seq_one_letter_code
_entity_poly.pdbx_strand_id
1 'polypeptide(L)'
;MVDIMDKMRINCLVLVSDDSDFLEVLREAKLWCLKMVVVGDINDGALKRVTDANFSWRDILMGKAKKKAVSVAGEWKYHDILKRLAWRYSPEVEKNAYDLCDERENAEMNGISSANDGKLNPKGR
;
A
#
# COMPACT_ATOMS: atom_id res chain seq x y z
N MET A 1 -15.10 -12.36 9.67
CA MET A 1 -13.79 -12.65 9.03
C MET A 1 -13.38 -11.51 8.11
N VAL A 2 -14.29 -11.07 7.23
CA VAL A 2 -14.10 -9.94 6.30
C VAL A 2 -13.63 -8.65 6.99
N ASP A 3 -14.20 -8.28 8.15
CA ASP A 3 -13.74 -7.10 8.93
C ASP A 3 -12.26 -7.09 9.34
N ILE A 4 -11.66 -8.28 9.50
CA ILE A 4 -10.23 -8.41 9.87
C ILE A 4 -9.36 -8.25 8.62
N MET A 5 -9.88 -8.68 7.47
CA MET A 5 -9.23 -8.61 6.15
C MET A 5 -9.25 -7.17 5.62
N ASP A 6 -10.39 -6.48 5.77
CA ASP A 6 -10.64 -5.12 5.30
C ASP A 6 -9.69 -4.08 5.94
N LYS A 7 -9.38 -4.26 7.24
CA LYS A 7 -8.43 -3.38 7.95
C LYS A 7 -6.96 -3.62 7.57
N MET A 8 -6.67 -4.48 6.58
CA MET A 8 -5.31 -4.93 6.19
C MET A 8 -4.45 -5.38 7.38
N ARG A 9 -5.07 -5.86 8.46
CA ARG A 9 -4.35 -6.25 9.69
C ARG A 9 -3.71 -7.63 9.58
N ILE A 10 -4.07 -8.38 8.55
CA ILE A 10 -3.52 -9.68 8.23
C ILE A 10 -2.96 -9.64 6.82
N ASN A 11 -1.84 -10.35 6.60
CA ASN A 11 -1.22 -10.48 5.28
C ASN A 11 -1.31 -11.93 4.75
N CYS A 12 -1.72 -12.88 5.60
CA CYS A 12 -1.79 -14.30 5.28
C CYS A 12 -3.04 -14.93 5.92
N LEU A 13 -3.79 -15.68 5.13
CA LEU A 13 -4.93 -16.50 5.52
C LEU A 13 -4.53 -17.97 5.38
N VAL A 14 -4.66 -18.74 6.47
CA VAL A 14 -4.46 -20.19 6.47
C VAL A 14 -5.80 -20.85 6.71
N LEU A 15 -6.30 -21.58 5.71
CA LEU A 15 -7.51 -22.38 5.79
C LEU A 15 -7.12 -23.84 5.99
N VAL A 16 -7.69 -24.46 7.02
CA VAL A 16 -7.48 -25.87 7.35
C VAL A 16 -8.80 -26.60 7.16
N SER A 17 -9.10 -26.95 5.92
CA SER A 17 -10.33 -27.62 5.50
C SER A 17 -10.19 -28.10 4.06
N ASP A 18 -10.89 -29.17 3.73
CA ASP A 18 -11.12 -29.69 2.37
C ASP A 18 -12.48 -29.27 1.80
N ASP A 19 -13.29 -28.54 2.55
CA ASP A 19 -14.64 -28.14 2.15
C ASP A 19 -14.61 -27.01 1.11
N SER A 20 -15.28 -27.23 -0.01
CA SER A 20 -15.36 -26.27 -1.11
C SER A 20 -16.19 -25.02 -0.78
N ASP A 21 -17.00 -25.05 0.27
CA ASP A 21 -17.86 -23.92 0.66
C ASP A 21 -17.05 -22.67 1.06
N PHE A 22 -15.76 -22.83 1.38
CA PHE A 22 -14.86 -21.72 1.67
C PHE A 22 -14.33 -20.99 0.42
N LEU A 23 -14.71 -21.41 -0.78
CA LEU A 23 -14.23 -20.82 -2.03
C LEU A 23 -14.54 -19.32 -2.11
N GLU A 24 -15.71 -18.90 -1.67
CA GLU A 24 -16.10 -17.48 -1.66
C GLU A 24 -15.23 -16.68 -0.68
N VAL A 25 -14.92 -17.23 0.48
CA VAL A 25 -14.03 -16.60 1.47
C VAL A 25 -12.62 -16.43 0.91
N LEU A 26 -12.12 -17.42 0.17
CA LEU A 26 -10.81 -17.34 -0.49
C LEU A 26 -10.82 -16.33 -1.65
N ARG A 27 -11.92 -16.24 -2.41
CA ARG A 27 -12.06 -15.21 -3.46
C ARG A 27 -12.07 -13.82 -2.87
N GLU A 28 -12.79 -13.62 -1.77
CA GLU A 28 -12.77 -12.37 -1.03
C GLU A 28 -11.34 -12.06 -0.57
N ALA A 29 -10.65 -13.00 0.07
CA ALA A 29 -9.26 -12.83 0.51
C ALA A 29 -8.28 -12.46 -0.61
N LYS A 30 -8.52 -12.98 -1.82
CA LYS A 30 -7.75 -12.65 -3.01
C LYS A 30 -7.93 -11.19 -3.45
N LEU A 31 -9.14 -10.64 -3.35
CA LEU A 31 -9.41 -9.22 -3.64
C LEU A 31 -8.63 -8.30 -2.69
N TRP A 32 -8.44 -8.74 -1.45
CA TRP A 32 -7.65 -8.04 -0.44
C TRP A 32 -6.14 -8.29 -0.54
N CYS A 33 -5.68 -8.99 -1.60
CA CYS A 33 -4.28 -9.36 -1.82
C CYS A 33 -3.64 -10.10 -0.63
N LEU A 34 -4.41 -10.94 0.06
CA LEU A 34 -3.88 -11.80 1.11
C LEU A 34 -3.20 -13.02 0.51
N LYS A 35 -2.10 -13.44 1.12
CA LYS A 35 -1.50 -14.74 0.82
C LYS A 35 -2.39 -15.84 1.37
N MET A 36 -2.73 -16.82 0.55
CA MET A 36 -3.64 -17.89 0.95
C MET A 36 -2.94 -19.24 0.96
N VAL A 37 -3.02 -19.93 2.10
CA VAL A 37 -2.54 -21.29 2.26
C VAL A 37 -3.72 -22.18 2.62
N VAL A 38 -3.96 -23.22 1.84
CA VAL A 38 -4.97 -24.25 2.14
C VAL A 38 -4.28 -25.53 2.59
N VAL A 39 -4.80 -26.13 3.65
CA VAL A 39 -4.37 -27.42 4.18
C VAL A 39 -5.57 -28.34 4.23
N GLY A 40 -5.46 -29.49 3.57
CA GLY A 40 -6.46 -30.56 3.64
C GLY A 40 -7.13 -30.87 2.30
N ASP A 41 -7.15 -29.94 1.35
CA ASP A 41 -7.73 -30.13 0.02
C ASP A 41 -7.16 -31.40 -0.65
N ILE A 42 -8.06 -32.28 -1.05
CA ILE A 42 -7.73 -33.58 -1.64
C ILE A 42 -7.85 -33.45 -3.15
N ASN A 43 -6.75 -33.70 -3.87
CA ASN A 43 -6.63 -33.57 -5.33
C ASN A 43 -6.64 -32.10 -5.83
N ASP A 44 -6.71 -31.92 -7.15
CA ASP A 44 -6.66 -30.60 -7.82
C ASP A 44 -7.96 -29.80 -7.63
N GLY A 45 -8.37 -29.67 -6.37
CA GLY A 45 -9.65 -29.16 -5.91
C GLY A 45 -9.88 -27.69 -6.25
N ALA A 46 -11.12 -27.25 -6.07
CA ALA A 46 -11.52 -25.86 -6.33
C ALA A 46 -10.72 -24.86 -5.49
N LEU A 47 -10.37 -25.23 -4.26
CA LEU A 47 -9.62 -24.40 -3.31
C LEU A 47 -8.19 -24.18 -3.82
N LYS A 48 -7.48 -25.23 -4.24
CA LYS A 48 -6.11 -25.16 -4.77
C LYS A 48 -5.93 -24.13 -5.90
N ARG A 49 -6.91 -23.99 -6.80
CA ARG A 49 -6.83 -23.07 -7.94
C ARG A 49 -6.85 -21.59 -7.56
N VAL A 50 -7.43 -21.27 -6.41
CA VAL A 50 -7.58 -19.88 -5.96
C VAL A 50 -6.43 -19.47 -5.05
N THR A 51 -5.73 -20.44 -4.45
CA THR A 51 -4.73 -20.25 -3.39
C THR A 51 -3.29 -20.20 -3.91
N ASP A 52 -2.41 -19.53 -3.17
CA ASP A 52 -0.99 -19.46 -3.50
C ASP A 52 -0.22 -20.74 -3.12
N ALA A 53 -0.63 -21.38 -2.02
CA ALA A 53 -0.09 -22.66 -1.61
C ALA A 53 -1.19 -23.60 -1.12
N ASN A 54 -1.05 -24.88 -1.44
CA ASN A 54 -1.96 -25.92 -1.03
C ASN A 54 -1.18 -27.17 -0.60
N PHE A 55 -1.63 -27.81 0.47
CA PHE A 55 -1.05 -29.04 0.99
C PHE A 55 -2.14 -30.03 1.37
N SER A 56 -2.08 -31.24 0.82
CA SER A 56 -2.93 -32.33 1.30
C SER A 56 -2.49 -32.81 2.70
N TRP A 57 -3.37 -33.48 3.44
CA TRP A 57 -3.01 -34.12 4.72
C TRP A 57 -1.83 -35.08 4.60
N ARG A 58 -1.72 -35.76 3.45
CA ARG A 58 -0.58 -36.63 3.13
C ARG A 58 0.71 -35.84 3.00
N ASP A 59 0.67 -34.69 2.35
CA ASP A 59 1.84 -33.82 2.18
C ASP A 59 2.33 -33.25 3.52
N ILE A 60 1.40 -32.96 4.44
CA ILE A 60 1.72 -32.57 5.82
C ILE A 60 2.41 -33.70 6.57
N LEU A 61 1.86 -34.92 6.53
CA LEU A 61 2.46 -36.11 7.14
C LEU A 61 3.85 -36.44 6.58
N MET A 62 4.05 -36.24 5.28
CA MET A 62 5.35 -36.40 4.62
C MET A 62 6.33 -35.24 4.87
N GLY A 63 5.92 -34.20 5.61
CA GLY A 63 6.74 -33.03 5.93
C GLY A 63 7.05 -32.12 4.73
N LYS A 64 6.30 -32.23 3.63
CA LYS A 64 6.51 -31.37 2.44
C LYS A 64 6.24 -29.90 2.75
N ALA A 65 5.22 -29.61 3.55
CA ALA A 65 4.94 -28.25 3.99
C ALA A 65 6.11 -27.64 4.78
N LYS A 66 6.73 -28.41 5.67
CA LYS A 66 7.92 -27.98 6.43
C LYS A 66 9.08 -27.61 5.49
N LYS A 67 9.35 -28.46 4.49
CA LYS A 67 10.40 -28.19 3.49
C LYS A 67 10.10 -26.94 2.65
N LYS A 68 8.86 -26.81 2.18
CA LYS A 68 8.44 -25.68 1.34
C LYS A 68 8.41 -24.36 2.12
N ALA A 69 8.02 -24.38 3.39
CA ALA A 69 7.99 -23.20 4.25
C ALA A 69 9.36 -22.51 4.37
N VAL A 70 10.45 -23.28 4.47
CA VAL A 70 11.82 -22.73 4.54
C VAL A 70 12.19 -21.97 3.27
N SER A 71 11.78 -22.48 2.11
CA SER A 71 12.04 -21.82 0.82
C SER A 71 11.18 -20.56 0.64
N VAL A 72 9.90 -20.62 1.02
CA VAL A 72 8.92 -19.57 0.74
C VAL A 72 9.03 -18.39 1.71
N ALA A 73 9.54 -18.61 2.92
CA ALA A 73 9.76 -17.53 3.90
C ALA A 73 10.66 -16.40 3.38
N GLY A 74 11.63 -16.73 2.51
CA GLY A 74 12.49 -15.73 1.87
C GLY A 74 11.77 -14.88 0.83
N GLU A 75 10.98 -15.51 -0.05
CA GLU A 75 10.20 -14.83 -1.10
C GLU A 75 9.13 -13.91 -0.52
N TRP A 76 8.54 -14.30 0.60
CA TRP A 76 7.47 -13.54 1.23
C TRP A 76 7.92 -12.18 1.77
N LYS A 77 9.18 -12.08 2.19
CA LYS A 77 9.81 -10.84 2.66
C LYS A 77 9.93 -9.79 1.55
N TYR A 78 10.14 -10.20 0.30
CA TYR A 78 10.24 -9.28 -0.84
C TYR A 78 8.90 -8.61 -1.15
N HIS A 79 7.78 -9.33 -1.00
CA HIS A 79 6.47 -8.75 -1.25
C HIS A 79 6.12 -7.66 -0.22
N ASP A 80 6.51 -7.85 1.05
CA ASP A 80 6.31 -6.83 2.11
C ASP A 80 7.15 -5.57 1.85
N ILE A 81 8.37 -5.73 1.30
CA ILE A 81 9.23 -4.62 0.89
C ILE A 81 8.62 -3.88 -0.30
N LEU A 82 8.12 -4.60 -1.31
CA LEU A 82 7.46 -4.01 -2.47
C LEU A 82 6.17 -3.28 -2.08
N LYS A 83 5.39 -3.83 -1.12
CA LYS A 83 4.20 -3.16 -0.57
C LYS A 83 4.54 -1.87 0.17
N ARG A 84 5.69 -1.80 0.86
CA ARG A 84 6.21 -0.56 1.48
C ARG A 84 6.71 0.47 0.46
N LEU A 85 7.18 0.01 -0.69
CA LEU A 85 7.67 0.85 -1.78
C LEU A 85 6.57 1.28 -2.76
N ALA A 86 5.38 0.68 -2.68
CA ALA A 86 4.24 1.08 -3.49
C ALA A 86 3.83 2.52 -3.15
N TRP A 87 3.99 3.43 -4.11
CA TRP A 87 3.48 4.79 -3.99
C TRP A 87 1.96 4.74 -3.93
N ARG A 88 1.38 5.13 -2.80
CA ARG A 88 -0.06 5.36 -2.67
C ARG A 88 -0.28 6.87 -2.72
N TYR A 89 -1.06 7.31 -3.72
CA TYR A 89 -1.57 8.67 -3.77
C TYR A 89 -2.33 8.96 -2.47
N SER A 90 -1.87 9.98 -1.74
CA SER A 90 -2.46 10.38 -0.46
C SER A 90 -2.98 11.81 -0.61
N PRO A 91 -4.29 12.00 -0.90
CA PRO A 91 -4.85 13.31 -1.21
C PRO A 91 -4.71 14.32 -0.06
N GLU A 92 -4.63 13.84 1.19
CA GLU A 92 -4.41 14.68 2.37
C GLU A 92 -3.01 15.31 2.40
N VAL A 93 -1.99 14.62 1.88
CA VAL A 93 -0.60 15.09 1.86
C VAL A 93 -0.42 16.15 0.79
N GLU A 94 -1.09 15.98 -0.35
CA GLU A 94 -1.03 16.99 -1.40
C GLU A 94 -1.89 18.23 -1.05
N LYS A 95 -3.03 18.08 -0.36
CA LYS A 95 -3.82 19.22 0.14
C LYS A 95 -3.01 20.21 0.97
N ASN A 96 -2.09 19.68 1.79
CA ASN A 96 -1.17 20.48 2.58
C ASN A 96 0.04 21.02 1.78
N ALA A 97 0.30 20.52 0.57
CA ALA A 97 1.37 21.01 -0.30
C ALA A 97 0.90 22.21 -1.15
N TYR A 98 -0.37 22.26 -1.54
CA TYR A 98 -0.92 23.42 -2.26
C TYR A 98 -1.17 24.62 -1.32
N ASP A 99 -1.59 24.38 -0.07
CA ASP A 99 -1.83 25.44 0.93
C ASP A 99 -0.54 26.19 1.35
N LEU A 100 0.65 25.62 1.12
CA LEU A 100 1.94 26.26 1.44
C LEU A 100 2.50 27.13 0.29
N CYS A 101 1.88 27.10 -0.89
CA CYS A 101 2.32 27.87 -2.05
C CYS A 101 1.54 29.17 -2.26
N ASP A 102 0.36 29.36 -1.65
CA ASP A 102 -0.47 30.57 -1.83
C ASP A 102 -0.13 31.74 -0.89
N GLU A 103 0.66 31.52 0.18
CA GLU A 103 0.95 32.56 1.18
C GLU A 103 2.27 33.33 0.94
N ARG A 104 3.04 33.04 -0.12
CA ARG A 104 4.36 33.69 -0.36
C ARG A 104 4.41 34.82 -1.39
N GLU A 105 3.31 35.18 -2.06
CA GLU A 105 3.33 36.25 -3.08
C GLU A 105 2.70 37.58 -2.66
N ASN A 106 2.37 37.80 -1.38
CA ASN A 106 1.74 39.05 -0.94
C ASN A 106 2.56 39.92 0.02
N ALA A 107 3.87 39.70 0.15
CA ALA A 107 4.70 40.50 1.05
C ALA A 107 6.04 40.91 0.41
N GLU A 108 6.01 41.70 -0.66
CA GLU A 108 7.16 42.57 -1.04
C GLU A 108 6.81 43.54 -2.18
N MET A 109 6.11 44.65 -1.88
CA MET A 109 6.27 45.89 -2.66
C MET A 109 5.87 47.14 -1.85
N ASN A 110 6.55 47.39 -0.72
CA ASN A 110 6.52 48.72 -0.11
C ASN A 110 7.44 49.64 -0.90
N GLY A 111 6.85 50.40 -1.83
CA GLY A 111 7.53 51.43 -2.61
C GLY A 111 8.16 52.50 -1.71
N ILE A 112 9.49 52.58 -1.75
CA ILE A 112 10.28 53.65 -1.14
C ILE A 112 10.05 54.92 -1.96
N SER A 113 9.22 55.86 -1.47
CA SER A 113 9.20 57.22 -1.99
C SER A 113 10.35 58.01 -1.35
N SER A 114 11.50 58.04 -2.02
CA SER A 114 12.56 58.99 -1.70
C SER A 114 12.28 60.30 -2.45
N ALA A 115 11.74 61.28 -1.73
CA ALA A 115 11.57 62.64 -2.23
C ALA A 115 12.95 63.30 -2.39
N ASN A 116 13.47 63.30 -3.60
CA ASN A 116 14.61 64.14 -3.97
C ASN A 116 14.07 65.48 -4.48
N ASP A 117 14.09 66.50 -3.61
CA ASP A 117 13.83 67.89 -4.00
C ASP A 117 14.98 68.42 -4.87
N GLY A 118 14.80 68.30 -6.18
CA GLY A 118 15.64 68.88 -7.21
C GLY A 118 15.44 70.39 -7.33
N LYS A 119 16.34 71.13 -6.69
CA LYS A 119 16.53 72.58 -6.78
C LYS A 119 16.74 73.04 -8.24
N LEU A 120 15.76 73.70 -8.84
CA LEU A 120 15.88 74.35 -10.15
C LEU A 120 15.93 75.88 -9.99
N ASN A 121 17.12 76.44 -10.17
CA ASN A 121 17.34 77.88 -10.37
C ASN A 121 16.93 78.27 -11.80
N PRO A 122 16.20 79.38 -12.01
CA PRO A 122 16.17 80.03 -13.31
C PRO A 122 17.28 81.08 -13.40
N LYS A 123 18.20 80.91 -14.35
CA LYS A 123 19.12 81.97 -14.81
C LYS A 123 18.42 82.83 -15.88
N GLY A 124 18.35 84.13 -15.60
CA GLY A 124 18.55 85.28 -16.50
C GLY A 124 17.86 85.33 -17.86
N ARG A 125 17.00 86.35 -18.06
CA ARG A 125 17.40 87.59 -18.73
C ARG A 125 16.44 88.72 -18.38
#